data_AF-A0A4Q7DRE9-F1
#
_entry.id   AF-A0A4Q7DRE9-F1
#
_cell.length_a   1.000
_cell.length_b   1.000
_cell.length_c   1.000
_cell.angle_alpha   90.00
_cell.angle_beta   90.00
_cell.angle_gamma   90.00
#
_symmetry.space_group_name_H-M   'P 1'
#
loop_
_entity.id
_entity.type
_entity.pdbx_description
1 polymer ?
#
loop_
_entity_poly.entity_id
_entity_poly.type
_entity_poly.pdbx_seq_one_letter_code
_entity_poly.pdbx_strand_id
1 'polypeptide(L)' 'MNRQELEQRLRSELAIPFYNAKIAERDYSEAEFQEMKAQLQADIEQYAHDYVNESNANG' A
#
# COMPACT_ATOMS: atom_id res chain seq x y z
N MET A 1 -6.91 -16.19 1.75
CA MET A 1 -5.50 -15.97 1.35
C MET A 1 -4.71 -15.73 2.62
N ASN A 2 -3.57 -16.36 2.78
CA ASN A 2 -2.78 -16.15 4.01
C ASN A 2 -2.05 -14.80 3.97
N ARG A 3 -1.48 -14.40 5.11
CA ARG A 3 -0.67 -13.18 5.24
C ARG A 3 0.41 -13.05 4.15
N GLN A 4 1.13 -14.13 3.85
CA GLN A 4 2.26 -14.09 2.91
C GLN A 4 1.77 -13.84 1.47
N GLU A 5 0.71 -14.52 1.05
CA GLU A 5 0.08 -14.32 -0.25
C GLU A 5 -0.47 -12.90 -0.40
N LEU A 6 -1.12 -12.39 0.65
CA LEU A 6 -1.62 -11.02 0.69
C LEU A 6 -0.48 -10.02 0.48
N GLU A 7 0.61 -10.17 1.23
CA GLU A 7 1.78 -9.30 1.15
C GLU A 7 2.44 -9.36 -0.24
N GLN A 8 2.64 -10.57 -0.78
CA GLN A 8 3.22 -10.75 -2.11
C GLN A 8 2.35 -10.13 -3.20
N ARG A 9 1.03 -10.32 -3.13
CA ARG A 9 0.09 -9.72 -4.08
C ARG A 9 0.09 -8.21 -3.99
N LEU A 10 0.02 -7.62 -2.79
CA LEU A 10 0.06 -6.17 -2.61
C LEU A 10 1.36 -5.57 -3.15
N ARG A 11 2.52 -6.19 -2.87
CA ARG A 11 3.82 -5.75 -3.41
C ARG A 11 3.87 -5.79 -4.92
N SER A 12 3.35 -6.84 -5.54
CA SER A 12 3.37 -7.00 -7.00
C SER A 12 2.36 -6.07 -7.68
N GLU A 13 1.14 -5.97 -7.16
CA GLU A 13 0.04 -5.20 -7.76
C GLU A 13 0.24 -3.69 -7.65
N LEU A 14 0.78 -3.24 -6.52
CA LEU A 14 1.06 -1.82 -6.27
C LEU A 14 2.51 -1.43 -6.59
N ALA A 15 3.32 -2.37 -7.08
CA ALA A 15 4.74 -2.19 -7.40
C ALA A 15 5.56 -1.59 -6.23
N ILE A 16 5.30 -2.02 -4.99
CA ILE A 16 5.94 -1.49 -3.78
C ILE A 16 6.89 -2.55 -3.19
N PRO A 17 8.16 -2.60 -3.61
CA PRO A 17 9.09 -3.63 -3.16
C PRO A 17 9.40 -3.56 -1.65
N PHE A 18 9.27 -2.38 -1.03
CA PHE A 18 9.58 -2.14 0.38
C PHE A 18 8.35 -2.10 1.29
N TYR A 19 7.18 -2.54 0.81
CA TYR A 19 5.98 -2.55 1.64
C TYR A 19 6.13 -3.54 2.79
N ASN A 20 6.25 -2.98 3.99
CA ASN A 20 6.54 -3.70 5.22
C ASN A 20 5.47 -3.40 6.27
N ALA A 21 4.20 -3.56 5.90
CA ALA A 21 3.13 -3.42 6.87
C ALA A 21 3.16 -4.55 7.89
N LYS A 22 2.81 -4.20 9.13
CA LYS A 22 2.49 -5.19 10.17
C LYS A 22 1.14 -5.83 9.84
N ILE A 23 1.14 -6.71 8.85
CA ILE A 23 -0.01 -7.54 8.50
C ILE A 23 -0.13 -8.62 9.59
N ALA A 24 -1.31 -8.71 10.20
CA ALA A 24 -1.57 -9.71 11.22
C ALA A 24 -1.51 -11.12 10.61
N GLU A 25 -1.05 -12.09 11.40
CA GLU A 25 -0.99 -13.48 10.96
C GLU A 25 -2.40 -14.10 11.05
N ARG A 26 -3.17 -13.93 9.96
CA ARG A 26 -4.52 -14.47 9.80
C ARG A 26 -4.81 -14.73 8.32
N ASP A 27 -5.90 -15.43 8.07
CA ASP A 27 -6.49 -15.53 6.74
C ASP A 27 -7.26 -14.26 6.40
N TYR A 28 -7.06 -13.81 5.17
CA TYR A 28 -7.72 -12.66 4.57
C TYR A 28 -8.66 -13.10 3.46
N SER A 29 -9.80 -12.43 3.39
CA SER A 29 -10.74 -12.57 2.28
C SER A 29 -10.34 -11.69 1.10
N GLU A 30 -10.86 -12.00 -0.09
CA GLU A 30 -10.59 -11.17 -1.27
C GLU A 30 -11.11 -9.74 -1.12
N ALA A 31 -12.23 -9.55 -0.42
CA ALA A 31 -12.74 -8.23 -0.05
C ALA A 31 -11.71 -7.43 0.77
N GLU A 32 -11.14 -8.04 1.81
CA GLU A 32 -10.14 -7.38 2.67
C GLU A 32 -8.87 -7.03 1.89
N PHE A 33 -8.46 -7.88 0.96
CA PHE A 33 -7.34 -7.56 0.06
C PHE A 33 -7.62 -6.33 -0.78
N GLN A 34 -8.82 -6.24 -1.38
CA GLN A 34 -9.20 -5.07 -2.18
C GLN A 34 -9.26 -3.80 -1.32
N GLU A 35 -9.78 -3.88 -0.10
CA GLU A 35 -9.80 -2.75 0.84
C GLU A 35 -8.38 -2.29 1.20
N MET A 36 -7.50 -3.22 1.56
CA MET A 36 -6.10 -2.90 1.88
C MET A 36 -5.36 -2.33 0.66
N LYS A 37 -5.59 -2.88 -0.52
CA LYS A 37 -5.03 -2.37 -1.78
C LYS A 37 -5.46 -0.93 -2.04
N ALA A 38 -6.76 -0.65 -1.91
CA ALA A 38 -7.30 0.69 -2.11
C ALA A 38 -6.76 1.70 -1.11
N GLN A 39 -6.69 1.33 0.18
CA GLN A 39 -6.07 2.18 1.20
C GLN A 39 -4.60 2.48 0.89
N LEU A 40 -3.83 1.47 0.52
CA LEU A 40 -2.40 1.66 0.23
C LEU A 40 -2.17 2.51 -1.00
N GLN A 41 -2.96 2.29 -2.05
CA GLN A 41 -2.87 3.10 -3.25
C GLN A 41 -3.15 4.57 -2.93
N ALA A 42 -4.20 4.85 -2.15
CA ALA A 42 -4.50 6.20 -1.70
C ALA A 42 -3.37 6.80 -0.84
N ASP A 43 -2.75 6.02 0.05
CA ASP A 43 -1.64 6.45 0.89
C ASP A 43 -0.39 6.81 0.05
N ILE A 44 -0.07 6.00 -0.97
CA ILE A 44 1.02 6.27 -1.92
C ILE A 44 0.74 7.52 -2.74
N GLU A 45 -0.49 7.67 -3.26
CA GLU A 45 -0.89 8.85 -4.03
C GLU A 45 -0.82 10.11 -3.17
N GLN A 46 -1.26 10.03 -1.91
CA GLN A 46 -1.19 11.13 -0.96
C GLN A 46 0.27 11.47 -0.60
N TYR A 47 1.11 10.46 -0.34
CA TYR A 47 2.54 10.66 -0.09
C TYR A 47 3.23 11.32 -1.28
N ALA A 48 2.95 10.85 -2.51
CA ALA A 48 3.47 11.46 -3.73
C ALA A 48 3.00 12.91 -3.90
N HIS A 49 1.73 13.18 -3.59
CA HIS A 49 1.17 14.53 -3.64
C HIS A 49 1.85 15.47 -2.62
N ASP A 50 2.01 15.05 -1.38
CA ASP A 50 2.66 15.82 -0.32
C ASP A 50 4.12 16.13 -0.67
N TYR A 51 4.84 15.13 -1.19
CA TYR A 51 6.25 15.26 -1.61
C TYR A 51 6.42 16.25 -2.78
N VAL A 52 5.47 16.26 -3.73
CA VAL A 52 5.46 17.22 -4.85
C VAL A 52 5.08 18.62 -4.38
N ASN A 53 4.22 18.75 -3.36
CA ASN A 53 3.78 20.05 -2.86
C ASN A 53 4.85 20.75 -2.00
N GLU A 54 5.61 20.00 -1.18
CA GLU A 54 6.76 20.56 -0.44
C GLU A 54 7.89 21.04 -1.38
N SER A 55 8.06 20.38 -2.54
CA SER A 55 9.06 20.78 -3.53
C SER A 55 8.72 22.11 -4.25
N ASN A 56 7.47 22.57 -4.18
CA ASN A 56 7.02 23.84 -4.78
C ASN A 56 6.84 24.98 -3.76
N ALA A 57 7.08 24.75 -2.47
CA ALA A 57 6.96 25.77 -1.43
C ALA A 57 8.25 26.57 -1.18
N ASN A 58 9.35 26.25 -1.88
CA ASN A 58 10.64 26.97 -1.83
C ASN A 58 11.08 27.50 -3.20
N GLY A 59 10.12 27.98 -4.01
CA GLY A 59 10.38 28.71 -5.26
C GLY A 59 10.07 30.20 -5.13
#